data_AF-A0A0E9NRG3-F1
#
_entry.id   AF-A0A0E9NRG3-F1
#
_cell.length_a   1.000
_cell.length_b   1.000
_cell.length_c   1.000
_cell.angle_alpha   90.00
_cell.angle_beta   90.00
_cell.angle_gamma   90.00
#
_symmetry.space_group_name_H-M   'P 1'
#
loop_
_entity.id
_entity.type
_entity.pdbx_description
1 polymer ?
#
loop_
_entity_poly.entity_id
_entity_poly.type
_entity_poly.pdbx_seq_one_letter_code
_entity_poly.pdbx_strand_id
1 'polypeptide(L)'
;MVKGYEGEMAEEGFRGQTQRRREKSDRLQHDNLDTMAKEVKSGLPVGINRGHKVTTRDTRARPSRRKGALAKRTSFVRDLIREVAGYVLYL
;
A
#
# COMPACT_ATOMS: atom_id res chain seq x y z
N MET A 1 18.12 -49.09 3.10
CA MET A 1 17.91 -48.22 4.27
C MET A 1 17.97 -46.79 3.78
N VAL A 2 16.81 -46.22 3.45
CA VAL A 2 16.68 -44.92 2.75
C VAL A 2 16.82 -43.80 3.79
N LYS A 3 17.72 -42.85 3.53
CA LYS A 3 17.97 -41.71 4.41
C LYS A 3 16.75 -40.79 4.37
N GLY A 4 16.17 -40.54 5.55
CA GLY A 4 15.17 -39.50 5.74
C GLY A 4 15.77 -38.13 5.43
N TYR A 5 15.28 -37.51 4.36
CA TYR A 5 15.52 -36.11 4.00
C TYR A 5 14.18 -35.44 3.66
N GLU A 6 13.12 -35.79 4.39
CA GLU A 6 11.83 -35.13 4.31
C GLU A 6 11.54 -34.55 5.69
N GLY A 7 11.97 -33.31 5.94
CA GLY A 7 11.67 -32.68 7.22
C GLY A 7 12.09 -31.22 7.43
N GLU A 8 13.17 -30.73 6.81
CA GLU A 8 13.78 -29.48 7.32
C GLU A 8 13.65 -28.26 6.40
N MET A 9 12.98 -28.37 5.25
CA MET A 9 12.87 -27.26 4.28
C MET A 9 11.57 -26.45 4.37
N ALA A 10 10.63 -26.80 5.25
CA ALA A 10 9.28 -26.21 5.27
C ALA A 10 9.07 -25.08 6.30
N GLU A 11 9.97 -24.86 7.26
CA GLU A 11 9.74 -23.89 8.34
C GLU A 11 10.41 -22.51 8.15
N GLU A 12 11.43 -22.43 7.29
CA GLU A 12 12.13 -21.16 7.04
C GLU A 12 11.31 -20.21 6.14
N GLY A 13 10.45 -20.77 5.29
CA GLY A 13 9.53 -20.02 4.44
C GLY A 13 8.40 -19.30 5.19
N PHE A 14 8.13 -19.68 6.45
CA PHE A 14 7.09 -19.06 7.29
C PHE A 14 7.66 -17.95 8.19
N ARG A 15 8.90 -18.11 8.70
CA ARG A 15 9.58 -17.10 9.54
C ARG A 15 9.96 -15.82 8.79
N GLY A 16 10.30 -15.92 7.50
CA GLY A 16 10.53 -14.74 6.64
C GLY A 16 9.25 -13.97 6.27
N GLN A 17 8.08 -14.63 6.32
CA GLN A 17 6.78 -13.99 6.06
C GLN A 17 6.25 -13.24 7.28
N THR A 18 6.50 -13.75 8.49
CA THR A 18 6.09 -13.08 9.74
C THR A 18 6.94 -11.84 10.04
N GLN A 19 8.25 -11.87 9.72
CA GLN A 19 9.13 -10.69 9.84
C GLN A 19 8.75 -9.57 8.86
N ARG A 20 8.52 -9.88 7.58
CA ARG A 20 8.07 -8.88 6.59
C ARG A 20 6.68 -8.30 6.88
N ARG A 21 5.79 -9.07 7.54
CA ARG A 21 4.49 -8.57 8.02
C ARG A 21 4.64 -7.53 9.12
N ARG A 22 5.56 -7.75 10.07
CA ARG A 22 5.85 -6.82 11.19
C ARG A 22 6.49 -5.52 10.69
N GLU A 23 7.52 -5.61 9.86
CA GLU A 23 8.15 -4.39 9.31
C GLU A 23 7.19 -3.57 8.43
N LYS A 24 6.30 -4.25 7.69
CA LYS A 24 5.27 -3.57 6.90
C LYS A 24 4.20 -2.96 7.81
N SER A 25 3.80 -3.62 8.90
CA SER A 25 2.86 -3.02 9.86
C SER A 25 3.46 -1.81 10.56
N ASP A 26 4.76 -1.84 10.89
CA ASP A 26 5.41 -0.77 11.64
C ASP A 26 5.64 0.46 10.75
N ARG A 27 5.96 0.27 9.45
CA ARG A 27 5.97 1.36 8.45
C ARG A 27 4.58 1.96 8.21
N LEU A 28 3.56 1.09 8.10
CA LEU A 28 2.16 1.53 7.95
C LEU A 28 1.67 2.31 9.19
N GLN A 29 2.26 2.13 10.37
CA GLN A 29 1.88 2.90 11.56
C GLN A 29 2.36 4.35 11.51
N HIS A 30 3.46 4.67 10.81
CA HIS A 30 3.98 6.04 10.71
C HIS A 30 3.16 6.89 9.72
N ASP A 31 2.88 6.36 8.52
CA ASP A 31 2.14 7.08 7.46
C ASP A 31 0.69 7.41 7.83
N ASN A 32 0.11 6.67 8.79
CA ASN A 32 -1.27 6.85 9.24
C ASN A 32 -1.43 7.97 10.30
N LEU A 33 -0.35 8.43 10.94
CA LEU A 33 -0.42 9.52 11.93
C LEU A 33 -0.60 10.90 11.26
N ASP A 34 0.01 11.09 10.08
CA ASP A 34 -0.11 12.33 9.30
C ASP A 34 -1.53 12.54 8.73
N THR A 35 -2.27 11.45 8.53
CA THR A 35 -3.63 11.50 7.98
C THR A 35 -4.69 11.72 9.07
N MET A 36 -4.39 11.40 10.33
CA MET A 36 -5.31 11.52 11.47
C MET A 36 -5.31 12.91 12.09
N ALA A 37 -4.21 13.66 11.96
CA ALA A 37 -4.14 15.07 12.32
C ALA A 37 -4.68 15.95 11.18
N LYS A 38 -5.97 15.84 10.87
CA LYS A 38 -6.63 16.85 10.04
C LYS A 38 -6.62 18.16 10.82
N GLU A 39 -5.59 18.96 10.59
CA GLU A 39 -5.15 20.04 11.46
C GLU A 39 -6.31 20.96 11.88
N VAL A 40 -6.46 21.16 13.18
CA VAL A 40 -7.45 22.09 13.74
C VAL A 40 -7.05 23.51 13.33
N LYS A 41 -7.86 24.13 12.46
CA LYS A 41 -7.58 25.48 11.97
C LYS A 41 -7.54 26.48 13.13
N SER A 42 -6.58 27.39 13.13
CA SER A 42 -6.31 28.34 14.21
C SER A 42 -7.27 29.53 14.25
N GLY A 43 -8.12 29.71 13.23
CA GLY A 43 -9.02 30.87 13.13
C GLY A 43 -8.32 32.15 12.67
N LEU A 44 -7.03 32.09 12.37
CA LEU A 44 -6.22 33.23 11.92
C LEU A 44 -6.33 33.41 10.40
N PRO A 45 -6.25 34.65 9.88
CA PRO A 45 -6.29 34.93 8.44
C PRO A 45 -4.99 34.56 7.70
N VAL A 46 -3.85 34.54 8.40
CA VAL A 46 -2.52 34.22 7.83
C VAL A 46 -1.78 33.22 8.72
N GLY A 47 -0.80 32.50 8.14
CA GLY A 47 -0.02 31.46 8.82
C GLY A 47 -0.34 30.02 8.39
N ILE A 48 0.32 29.06 9.02
CA ILE A 48 0.07 27.61 8.92
C ILE A 48 -1.16 27.31 9.78
N ASN A 49 -2.08 26.46 9.30
CA ASN A 49 -3.39 26.20 9.93
C ASN A 49 -4.39 27.37 9.90
N ARG A 50 -4.22 28.32 9.00
CA ARG A 50 -5.15 29.44 8.81
C ARG A 50 -6.55 29.01 8.32
N GLY A 51 -7.52 29.89 8.57
CA GLY A 51 -8.90 29.76 8.13
C GLY A 51 -9.88 29.47 9.27
N HIS A 52 -11.17 29.46 8.94
CA HIS A 52 -12.24 29.33 9.92
C HIS A 52 -12.20 27.98 10.64
N LYS A 53 -12.39 28.01 11.96
CA LYS A 53 -12.49 26.85 12.84
C LYS A 53 -13.76 26.06 12.50
N VAL A 54 -13.63 25.05 11.65
CA VAL A 54 -14.73 24.17 11.25
C VAL A 54 -14.39 22.74 11.66
N THR A 55 -15.37 22.01 12.20
CA THR A 55 -15.26 20.58 12.42
C THR A 55 -15.23 19.86 11.07
N THR A 56 -14.05 19.37 10.71
CA THR A 56 -13.88 18.72 9.43
C THR A 56 -14.52 17.34 9.44
N ARG A 57 -15.42 17.08 8.49
CA ARG A 57 -15.99 15.75 8.28
C ARG A 57 -15.01 14.87 7.50
N ASP A 58 -15.00 13.57 7.80
CA ASP A 58 -14.40 12.60 6.90
C ASP A 58 -15.34 12.39 5.70
N THR A 59 -14.84 12.67 4.51
CA THR A 59 -15.64 12.55 3.28
C THR A 59 -15.33 11.22 2.63
N ARG A 60 -16.36 10.44 2.29
CA ARG A 60 -16.17 9.21 1.53
C ARG A 60 -15.32 9.47 0.29
N ALA A 61 -14.35 8.58 0.06
CA ALA A 61 -13.53 8.63 -1.14
C ALA A 61 -14.42 8.57 -2.39
N ARG A 62 -14.34 9.59 -3.25
CA ARG A 62 -15.07 9.65 -4.52
C ARG A 62 -14.50 8.59 -5.47
N PRO A 63 -15.34 7.84 -6.21
CA PRO A 63 -14.86 6.87 -7.19
C PRO A 63 -13.91 7.45 -8.25
N SER A 64 -14.04 8.75 -8.57
CA SER A 64 -13.14 9.46 -9.47
C SER A 64 -11.68 9.49 -8.99
N ARG A 65 -11.43 9.48 -7.67
CA ARG A 65 -10.08 9.43 -7.09
C ARG A 65 -9.38 8.09 -7.31
N ARG A 66 -10.13 7.02 -7.64
CA ARG A 66 -9.59 5.68 -7.90
C ARG A 66 -9.19 5.47 -9.37
N LYS A 67 -9.45 6.44 -10.26
CA LYS A 67 -9.03 6.36 -11.66
C LYS A 67 -7.50 6.27 -11.75
N GLY A 68 -6.98 5.38 -12.59
CA GLY A 68 -5.54 5.14 -12.75
C GLY A 68 -4.90 4.18 -11.72
N ALA A 69 -5.63 3.82 -10.66
CA ALA A 69 -5.13 2.82 -9.70
C ALA A 69 -5.07 1.43 -10.35
N LEU A 70 -3.97 0.72 -10.11
CA LEU A 70 -3.78 -0.65 -10.59
C LEU A 70 -4.66 -1.62 -9.81
N ALA A 71 -5.53 -2.36 -10.50
CA ALA A 71 -6.31 -3.45 -9.90
C ALA A 71 -5.60 -4.79 -10.10
N LYS A 72 -5.78 -5.73 -9.17
CA LYS A 72 -5.17 -7.09 -9.22
C LYS A 72 -5.47 -7.84 -10.53
N ARG A 73 -6.69 -7.70 -11.06
CA ARG A 73 -7.08 -8.28 -12.35
C ARG A 73 -6.32 -7.62 -13.50
N THR A 74 -6.23 -6.28 -13.49
CA THR A 74 -5.55 -5.54 -14.55
C THR A 74 -4.04 -5.73 -14.55
N SER A 75 -3.41 -5.94 -13.38
CA SER A 75 -1.99 -6.31 -13.33
C SER A 75 -1.78 -7.70 -13.90
N PHE A 76 -2.50 -8.70 -13.40
CA PHE A 76 -2.38 -10.09 -13.86
C PHE A 76 -2.58 -10.24 -15.38
N VAL A 77 -3.62 -9.61 -15.95
CA VAL A 77 -3.87 -9.68 -17.39
C VAL A 77 -2.78 -8.96 -18.20
N ARG A 78 -2.26 -7.83 -17.71
CA ARG A 78 -1.17 -7.11 -18.39
C ARG A 78 0.14 -7.90 -18.34
N ASP A 79 0.41 -8.59 -17.24
CA ASP A 79 1.61 -9.41 -17.08
C ASP A 79 1.55 -10.62 -18.03
N LEU A 80 0.41 -11.32 -18.08
CA LEU A 80 0.18 -12.42 -19.03
C LEU A 80 0.37 -11.98 -20.50
N ILE A 81 -0.18 -10.82 -20.88
CA ILE A 81 -0.05 -10.32 -22.25
C ILE A 81 1.40 -9.96 -22.58
N ARG A 82 2.15 -9.37 -21.64
CA ARG A 82 3.57 -9.05 -21.82
C ARG A 82 4.43 -10.31 -21.99
N GLU A 83 4.09 -11.38 -21.28
CA GLU A 83 4.75 -12.68 -21.43
C GLU A 83 4.49 -13.30 -22.82
N VAL A 84 3.26 -13.22 -23.33
CA VAL A 84 2.87 -13.85 -24.61
C VAL A 84 3.28 -13.01 -25.82
N ALA A 85 3.01 -11.71 -25.82
CA ALA A 85 3.25 -10.84 -26.97
C ALA A 85 4.72 -10.38 -27.08
N GLY A 86 5.51 -10.56 -26.01
CA GLY A 86 6.88 -10.11 -25.93
C GLY A 86 7.02 -8.59 -25.77
N TYR A 87 8.28 -8.15 -25.67
CA TYR A 87 8.62 -6.73 -25.68
C TYR A 87 8.81 -6.26 -27.12
N VAL A 88 8.31 -5.06 -27.42
CA VAL A 88 8.54 -4.45 -28.73
C VAL A 88 9.97 -3.89 -28.77
N LEU A 89 10.73 -4.22 -29.82
CA LEU A 89 12.02 -3.61 -30.09
C LEU A 89 11.80 -2.17 -30.57
N TYR A 90 12.20 -1.25 -29.69
CA TYR A 90 12.36 0.20 -29.85
C TYR A 90 11.10 0.98 -30.30
N LEU A 91 10.22 1.17 -29.31
CA LEU A 91 9.42 2.39 -29.10
C LEU A 91 9.50 2.74 -27.61
#